data_AF-A0A0D0B8X3-F1
#
_entry.id   AF-A0A0D0B8X3-F1
#
_cell.length_a   1.000
_cell.length_b   1.000
_cell.length_c   1.000
_cell.angle_alpha   90.00
_cell.angle_beta   90.00
_cell.angle_gamma   90.00
#
_symmetry.space_group_name_H-M   'P 1'
#
loop_
_entity.id
_entity.type
_entity.pdbx_description
1 polymer ?
#
loop_
_entity_poly.entity_id
_entity_poly.type
_entity_poly.pdbx_seq_one_letter_code
_entity_poly.pdbx_strand_id
1 'polypeptide(L)'
;MVRRTIVFRCLLVACVVLPSVHLLWRRRTHLLSDLDQIPWDGLSSPSRPLAASFLVGANRSSNIQRVSLVPASQSYPDVTAVVLNWSRLPNVVRIVSLLCGTWLEDVIVEIAFAKTGCPSEKLRIYNSPHNAYFQARYVACEQATTRFCFLQDDDYLIMPEIIRTLHARILETPDHSIHLLPPHEVLSTQLRTTVTSDGVHTSSAWLGHGTILPRTGAADFLALLHHLNVSEDEMKMADNYFTILNNRFPEVWFDQGIELGGGQPFTVGVEGNERNKIHIVNACRYLDTLLSAFRASDISHTLRLPFIEVDAATPADRQIFQAPCLGGSCLLQTNIPLLPSYLKAGSHSVDDIFIQELRNIQSLGQDAVDHYMRFPPSQAVDGRPDTAFRSPFRTLTDNELKCGD
;
A
#
# COMPACT_ATOMS: atom_id res chain seq x y z
N MET A 1 18.22 -17.54 42.02
CA MET A 1 17.45 -16.36 42.48
C MET A 1 18.34 -15.13 42.44
N VAL A 2 18.46 -14.46 41.28
CA VAL A 2 18.95 -13.08 41.14
C VAL A 2 18.26 -12.50 39.91
N ARG A 3 17.29 -11.60 40.13
CA ARG A 3 16.69 -10.77 39.07
C ARG A 3 17.64 -9.61 38.82
N ARG A 4 18.13 -9.43 37.59
CA ARG A 4 18.74 -8.18 37.15
C ARG A 4 17.78 -7.47 36.21
N THR A 5 17.09 -6.49 36.78
CA THR A 5 16.39 -5.43 36.06
C THR A 5 17.45 -4.54 35.42
N ILE A 6 17.44 -4.40 34.11
CA ILE A 6 18.21 -3.37 33.41
C ILE A 6 17.23 -2.28 32.98
N VAL A 7 17.34 -1.13 33.64
CA VAL A 7 16.68 0.12 33.26
C VAL A 7 17.71 0.94 32.49
N PHE A 8 17.47 1.24 31.22
CA PHE A 8 18.25 2.24 30.50
C PHE A 8 17.53 3.60 30.55
N ARG A 9 18.18 4.57 31.20
CA ARG A 9 17.86 6.00 31.11
C ARG A 9 18.46 6.54 29.82
N CYS A 10 17.65 7.11 28.92
CA CYS A 10 18.14 7.84 27.76
C CYS A 10 18.61 9.25 28.14
N LEU A 11 19.78 9.59 27.62
CA LEU A 11 20.40 10.91 27.62
C LEU A 11 19.64 11.81 26.63
N LEU A 12 19.30 13.04 27.05
CA LEU A 12 18.71 14.07 26.19
C LEU A 12 19.83 14.70 25.34
N VAL A 13 19.79 14.50 24.02
CA VAL A 13 20.53 15.32 23.06
C VAL A 13 19.49 16.10 22.26
N ALA A 14 19.49 17.42 22.44
CA ALA A 14 18.65 18.33 21.68
C ALA A 14 19.25 18.49 20.27
N CYS A 15 18.52 18.03 19.26
CA CYS A 15 18.80 18.35 17.86
C CYS A 15 17.56 18.97 17.20
N VAL A 16 17.83 20.02 16.45
CA VAL A 16 16.87 20.92 15.79
C VAL A 16 16.16 20.15 14.66
N VAL A 17 14.86 19.89 14.84
CA VAL A 17 13.96 19.35 13.80
C VAL A 17 13.34 20.53 13.03
N LEU A 18 13.33 20.46 11.70
CA LEU A 18 12.67 21.44 10.83
C LEU A 18 11.18 21.58 11.22
N PRO A 19 10.63 22.81 11.38
CA PRO A 19 9.30 23.03 11.97
C PRO A 19 8.10 22.46 11.20
N SER A 20 8.27 22.07 9.93
CA SER A 20 7.15 21.80 9.02
C SER A 20 6.49 20.43 9.19
N VAL A 21 7.16 19.45 9.79
CA VAL A 21 6.61 18.07 9.97
C VAL A 21 5.73 17.96 11.22
N HIS A 22 5.96 18.79 12.25
CA HIS A 22 5.19 18.74 13.50
C HIS A 22 3.79 19.38 13.43
N LEU A 23 3.55 20.27 12.47
CA LEU A 23 2.25 20.95 12.30
C LEU A 23 1.18 20.06 11.64
N LEU A 24 1.58 19.05 10.86
CA LEU A 24 0.66 18.09 10.22
C LEU A 24 0.16 17.01 11.19
N TRP A 25 0.93 16.68 12.23
CA TRP A 25 0.56 15.65 13.22
C TRP A 25 -0.60 16.08 14.15
N ARG A 26 -0.79 17.39 14.37
CA ARG A 26 -1.77 17.92 15.34
C ARG A 26 -3.22 17.99 14.83
N ARG A 27 -3.48 17.81 13.53
CA ARG A 27 -4.84 17.90 12.95
C ARG A 27 -5.57 16.55 12.80
N ARG A 28 -4.93 15.42 13.09
CA ARG A 28 -5.50 14.06 12.87
C ARG A 28 -6.33 13.48 14.03
N THR A 29 -6.35 14.11 15.21
CA THR A 29 -7.08 13.58 16.39
C THR A 29 -8.61 13.64 16.28
N HIS A 30 -9.18 14.37 15.31
CA HIS A 30 -10.63 14.44 15.10
C HIS A 30 -11.24 13.19 14.41
N LEU A 31 -10.46 12.42 13.65
CA LEU A 31 -10.98 11.25 12.92
C LEU A 31 -11.37 10.09 13.84
N LEU A 32 -10.68 9.92 14.97
CA LEU A 32 -10.92 8.80 15.89
C LEU A 32 -12.23 8.96 16.69
N SER A 33 -12.64 10.19 17.01
CA SER A 33 -13.93 10.45 17.69
C SER A 33 -15.14 10.27 16.77
N ASP A 34 -14.94 10.41 15.45
CA ASP A 34 -15.99 10.24 14.46
C ASP A 34 -16.22 8.75 14.12
N LEU A 35 -15.20 7.88 14.26
CA LEU A 35 -15.33 6.44 14.04
C LEU A 35 -16.30 5.76 15.02
N ASP A 36 -16.41 6.25 16.25
CA ASP A 36 -17.39 5.77 17.23
C ASP A 36 -18.82 6.25 16.90
N GLN A 37 -18.96 7.22 15.99
CA GLN A 37 -20.24 7.75 15.52
C GLN A 37 -20.65 7.22 14.14
N ILE A 38 -19.78 6.48 13.43
CA ILE A 38 -20.17 5.85 12.17
C ILE A 38 -21.18 4.74 12.50
N PRO A 39 -22.45 4.86 12.08
CA PRO A 39 -23.42 3.81 12.31
C PRO A 39 -23.01 2.61 11.45
N TRP A 40 -22.52 1.55 12.09
CA TRP A 40 -22.13 0.30 11.41
C TRP A 40 -23.29 -0.34 10.63
N ASP A 41 -24.53 0.02 10.96
CA ASP A 41 -25.75 -0.37 10.24
C ASP A 41 -25.83 0.19 8.80
N GLY A 42 -25.01 1.20 8.46
CA GLY A 42 -24.98 1.88 7.17
C GLY A 42 -24.40 1.06 6.01
N LEU A 43 -23.67 -0.03 6.29
CA LEU A 43 -23.07 -0.93 5.27
C LEU A 43 -24.10 -1.66 4.38
N SER A 44 -25.38 -1.57 4.74
CA SER A 44 -26.51 -2.13 3.99
C SER A 44 -27.31 -1.07 3.20
N SER A 45 -26.90 0.20 3.23
CA SER A 45 -27.57 1.23 2.43
C SER A 45 -27.43 0.92 0.93
N PRO A 46 -28.54 0.89 0.17
CA PRO A 46 -28.46 0.72 -1.27
C PRO A 46 -27.60 1.84 -1.83
N SER A 47 -26.60 1.47 -2.64
CA SER A 47 -25.67 2.40 -3.29
C SER A 47 -26.44 3.55 -3.94
N ARG A 48 -26.44 4.72 -3.29
CA ARG A 48 -27.03 5.91 -3.88
C ARG A 48 -26.28 6.19 -5.18
N PRO A 49 -26.97 6.39 -6.32
CA PRO A 49 -26.30 6.85 -7.53
C PRO A 49 -25.63 8.19 -7.24
N LEU A 50 -24.31 8.19 -7.22
CA LEU A 50 -23.56 9.43 -7.36
C LEU A 50 -23.69 9.86 -8.82
N ALA A 51 -24.26 11.04 -9.04
CA ALA A 51 -24.25 11.65 -10.36
C ALA A 51 -22.80 11.98 -10.71
N ALA A 52 -22.33 11.56 -11.89
CA ALA A 52 -20.99 11.88 -12.34
C ALA A 52 -20.84 13.40 -12.48
N SER A 53 -19.96 13.99 -11.68
CA SER A 53 -19.55 15.37 -11.84
C SER A 53 -18.41 15.43 -12.88
N PHE A 54 -18.80 15.81 -14.11
CA PHE A 54 -17.96 16.35 -15.20
C PHE A 54 -17.13 15.38 -16.05
N LEU A 55 -17.64 15.15 -17.27
CA LEU A 55 -16.81 15.11 -18.47
C LEU A 55 -17.35 16.17 -19.43
N VAL A 56 -16.66 17.30 -19.57
CA VAL A 56 -16.90 18.20 -20.70
C VAL A 56 -16.34 17.51 -21.95
N GLY A 57 -17.21 17.12 -22.88
CA GLY A 57 -16.81 16.56 -24.18
C GLY A 57 -16.70 15.03 -24.28
N ALA A 58 -16.96 14.26 -23.22
CA ALA A 58 -17.09 12.80 -23.39
C ALA A 58 -18.49 12.43 -23.89
N ASN A 59 -18.53 11.56 -24.90
CA ASN A 59 -19.77 10.89 -25.30
C ASN A 59 -20.37 10.21 -24.06
N ARG A 60 -21.66 10.44 -23.77
CA ARG A 60 -22.42 9.88 -22.62
C ARG A 60 -22.35 8.34 -22.48
N SER A 61 -21.73 7.67 -23.44
CA SER A 61 -21.50 6.22 -23.55
C SER A 61 -20.11 5.76 -23.11
N SER A 62 -19.22 6.63 -22.58
CA SER A 62 -18.04 6.16 -21.85
C SER A 62 -18.50 5.56 -20.52
N ASN A 63 -18.65 4.23 -20.54
CA ASN A 63 -19.25 3.41 -19.49
C ASN A 63 -18.66 3.71 -18.11
N ILE A 64 -19.44 4.38 -17.26
CA ILE A 64 -19.28 4.21 -15.81
C ILE A 64 -19.68 2.77 -15.54
N GLN A 65 -18.69 1.89 -15.48
CA GLN A 65 -18.92 0.52 -15.04
C GLN A 65 -19.10 0.59 -13.53
N ARG A 66 -20.36 0.52 -13.06
CA ARG A 66 -20.61 0.15 -11.67
C ARG A 66 -20.02 -1.23 -11.49
N VAL A 67 -18.98 -1.34 -10.67
CA VAL A 67 -18.56 -2.63 -10.12
C VAL A 67 -19.79 -3.19 -9.41
N SER A 68 -20.23 -4.38 -9.84
CA SER A 68 -21.38 -5.03 -9.26
C SER A 68 -21.07 -5.31 -7.78
N LEU A 69 -21.76 -4.59 -6.89
CA LEU A 69 -21.77 -4.85 -5.44
C LEU A 69 -22.51 -6.14 -5.09
N VAL A 70 -23.12 -6.81 -6.08
CA VAL A 70 -23.72 -8.12 -5.85
C VAL A 70 -22.57 -9.02 -5.41
N PRO A 71 -22.59 -9.56 -4.17
CA PRO A 71 -21.63 -10.59 -3.78
C PRO A 71 -21.68 -11.60 -4.90
N ALA A 72 -20.54 -11.89 -5.54
CA ALA A 72 -20.50 -12.90 -6.58
C ALA A 72 -21.28 -14.09 -6.02
N SER A 73 -22.42 -14.39 -6.65
CA SER A 73 -23.37 -15.36 -6.12
C SER A 73 -22.57 -16.65 -5.89
N GLN A 74 -22.37 -17.04 -4.63
CA GLN A 74 -21.53 -18.17 -4.19
C GLN A 74 -20.00 -17.97 -4.26
N SER A 75 -19.48 -16.78 -3.96
CA SER A 75 -18.05 -16.64 -3.59
C SER A 75 -17.82 -17.31 -2.24
N TYR A 76 -17.12 -18.45 -2.24
CA TYR A 76 -16.53 -18.97 -1.01
C TYR A 76 -15.44 -17.98 -0.55
N PRO A 77 -15.35 -17.68 0.75
CA PRO A 77 -14.25 -16.84 1.24
C PRO A 77 -12.92 -17.48 0.85
N ASP A 78 -12.00 -16.67 0.32
CA ASP A 78 -10.73 -17.12 -0.24
C ASP A 78 -9.56 -16.17 0.09
N VAL A 79 -9.72 -15.37 1.16
CA VAL A 79 -8.69 -14.50 1.73
C VAL A 79 -8.33 -14.93 3.16
N THR A 80 -7.03 -15.00 3.47
CA THR A 80 -6.53 -15.06 4.85
C THR A 80 -5.99 -13.69 5.24
N ALA A 81 -6.42 -13.15 6.38
CA ALA A 81 -5.88 -11.89 6.88
C ALA A 81 -4.68 -12.14 7.82
N VAL A 82 -3.57 -11.49 7.53
CA VAL A 82 -2.31 -11.56 8.27
C VAL A 82 -2.03 -10.19 8.88
N VAL A 83 -2.11 -10.11 10.21
CA VAL A 83 -1.88 -8.87 10.95
C VAL A 83 -0.55 -8.97 11.68
N LEU A 84 0.38 -8.05 11.40
CA LEU A 84 1.64 -7.98 12.11
C LEU A 84 1.49 -7.14 13.38
N ASN A 85 1.95 -7.69 14.51
CA ASN A 85 1.94 -7.03 15.81
C ASN A 85 3.35 -6.51 16.15
N TRP A 86 3.48 -5.20 16.37
CA TRP A 86 4.67 -4.52 16.84
C TRP A 86 4.35 -3.69 18.10
N SER A 87 4.26 -4.36 19.23
CA SER A 87 4.08 -3.72 20.55
C SER A 87 2.75 -2.95 20.73
N ARG A 88 1.76 -3.08 19.82
CA ARG A 88 0.45 -2.41 19.92
C ARG A 88 -0.70 -3.42 19.96
N LEU A 89 -0.60 -4.39 20.87
CA LEU A 89 -1.63 -5.42 21.10
C LEU A 89 -3.08 -4.86 21.11
N PRO A 90 -3.41 -3.73 21.76
CA PRO A 90 -4.77 -3.18 21.71
C PRO A 90 -5.26 -2.83 20.30
N ASN A 91 -4.38 -2.32 19.44
CA ASN A 91 -4.71 -2.02 18.04
C ASN A 91 -4.98 -3.31 17.28
N VAL A 92 -4.16 -4.34 17.48
CA VAL A 92 -4.36 -5.64 16.84
C VAL A 92 -5.71 -6.25 17.24
N VAL A 93 -6.09 -6.15 18.52
CA VAL A 93 -7.41 -6.61 18.97
C VAL A 93 -8.52 -5.88 18.21
N ARG A 94 -8.44 -4.55 18.09
CA ARG A 94 -9.42 -3.75 17.33
C ARG A 94 -9.49 -4.13 15.85
N ILE A 95 -8.33 -4.27 15.19
CA ILE A 95 -8.24 -4.66 13.79
C ILE A 95 -8.86 -6.03 13.58
N VAL A 96 -8.48 -7.02 14.39
CA VAL A 96 -8.97 -8.39 14.24
C VAL A 96 -10.47 -8.50 14.56
N SER A 97 -10.98 -7.77 15.56
CA SER A 97 -12.43 -7.70 15.80
C SER A 97 -13.20 -7.15 14.59
N LEU A 98 -12.62 -6.18 13.87
CA LEU A 98 -13.20 -5.67 12.63
C LEU A 98 -13.13 -6.71 11.50
N LEU A 99 -12.00 -7.40 11.33
CA LEU A 99 -11.82 -8.41 10.29
C LEU A 99 -12.72 -9.65 10.48
N CYS A 100 -13.09 -9.96 11.73
CA CYS A 100 -14.00 -11.06 12.07
C CYS A 100 -15.48 -10.75 11.95
N GLY A 101 -15.86 -9.50 11.66
CA GLY A 101 -17.24 -9.10 11.57
C GLY A 101 -18.01 -9.79 10.43
N THR A 102 -19.33 -9.86 10.55
CA THR A 102 -20.21 -10.52 9.58
C THR A 102 -20.13 -9.91 8.17
N TRP A 103 -19.64 -8.68 8.08
CA TRP A 103 -19.42 -7.92 6.84
C TRP A 103 -18.20 -8.39 6.03
N LEU A 104 -17.42 -9.37 6.48
CA LEU A 104 -16.29 -9.93 5.73
C LEU A 104 -16.33 -11.46 5.64
N GLU A 105 -17.44 -12.11 6.01
CA GLU A 105 -17.52 -13.60 6.00
C GLU A 105 -17.46 -14.21 4.61
N ASP A 106 -17.83 -13.43 3.59
CA ASP A 106 -17.76 -13.80 2.17
C ASP A 106 -16.37 -13.58 1.56
N VAL A 107 -15.45 -12.94 2.30
CA VAL A 107 -14.10 -12.60 1.85
C VAL A 107 -13.04 -13.32 2.69
N ILE A 108 -13.08 -13.16 4.01
CA ILE A 108 -12.06 -13.62 4.95
C ILE A 108 -12.45 -14.97 5.57
N VAL A 109 -11.63 -15.99 5.32
CA VAL A 109 -11.75 -17.33 5.91
C VAL A 109 -11.14 -17.37 7.31
N GLU A 110 -9.97 -16.75 7.45
CA GLU A 110 -9.09 -16.97 8.59
C GLU A 110 -8.27 -15.71 8.89
N ILE A 111 -8.04 -15.48 10.18
CA ILE A 111 -7.29 -14.39 10.77
C ILE A 111 -6.30 -14.97 11.77
N ALA A 112 -5.16 -14.34 11.98
CA ALA A 112 -4.14 -14.87 12.88
C ALA A 112 -3.96 -14.07 14.18
N PHE A 113 -4.73 -14.35 15.26
CA PHE A 113 -4.54 -13.65 16.56
C PHE A 113 -5.18 -14.30 17.80
N ALA A 114 -5.11 -13.71 19.00
CA ALA A 114 -5.75 -14.24 20.23
C ALA A 114 -6.67 -13.21 20.91
N LYS A 115 -7.76 -13.67 21.53
CA LYS A 115 -8.63 -12.89 22.46
C LYS A 115 -9.33 -11.67 21.84
N THR A 116 -9.98 -11.86 20.70
CA THR A 116 -10.57 -10.77 19.90
C THR A 116 -12.08 -10.87 19.72
N GLY A 117 -12.70 -11.91 20.30
CA GLY A 117 -14.12 -12.23 20.08
C GLY A 117 -14.39 -13.00 18.78
N CYS A 118 -13.35 -13.28 17.98
CA CYS A 118 -13.46 -14.09 16.78
C CYS A 118 -13.80 -15.55 17.09
N PRO A 119 -14.60 -16.22 16.25
CA PRO A 119 -14.76 -17.67 16.30
C PRO A 119 -13.40 -18.36 16.20
N SER A 120 -13.19 -19.40 17.01
CA SER A 120 -11.91 -20.11 17.07
C SER A 120 -11.53 -20.76 15.74
N GLU A 121 -12.50 -21.15 14.92
CA GLU A 121 -12.27 -21.70 13.59
C GLU A 121 -11.70 -20.69 12.59
N LYS A 122 -11.94 -19.39 12.79
CA LYS A 122 -11.41 -18.31 11.94
C LYS A 122 -10.08 -17.78 12.46
N LEU A 123 -9.48 -18.36 13.49
CA LEU A 123 -8.39 -17.74 14.24
C LEU A 123 -7.17 -18.66 14.41
N ARG A 124 -6.01 -18.33 13.81
CA ARG A 124 -4.75 -19.10 13.93
C ARG A 124 -3.55 -18.27 14.38
N ILE A 125 -3.01 -18.55 15.56
CA ILE A 125 -1.86 -17.78 16.08
C ILE A 125 -0.55 -18.43 15.63
N TYR A 126 0.28 -17.67 14.93
CA TYR A 126 1.66 -18.04 14.61
C TYR A 126 2.61 -17.26 15.51
N ASN A 127 3.20 -17.95 16.50
CA ASN A 127 4.26 -17.38 17.31
C ASN A 127 5.61 -17.90 16.82
N SER A 128 6.54 -16.99 16.53
CA SER A 128 7.94 -17.33 16.28
C SER A 128 8.74 -17.25 17.59
N PRO A 129 9.75 -18.11 17.80
CA PRO A 129 10.62 -17.99 18.97
C PRO A 129 11.39 -16.66 18.98
N HIS A 130 11.59 -16.04 17.82
CA HIS A 130 12.35 -14.80 17.62
C HIS A 130 11.55 -13.82 16.75
N ASN A 131 11.86 -12.52 16.80
CA ASN A 131 11.17 -11.55 15.97
C ASN A 131 11.49 -11.79 14.48
N ALA A 132 10.46 -12.20 13.73
CA ALA A 132 10.56 -12.50 12.31
C ALA A 132 10.37 -11.26 11.41
N TYR A 133 10.05 -10.10 12.01
CA TYR A 133 9.87 -8.81 11.32
C TYR A 133 8.94 -8.94 10.10
N PHE A 134 9.32 -8.36 8.97
CA PHE A 134 8.49 -8.30 7.77
C PHE A 134 8.41 -9.65 7.06
N GLN A 135 9.38 -10.54 7.21
CA GLN A 135 9.32 -11.87 6.60
C GLN A 135 8.09 -12.67 7.05
N ALA A 136 7.63 -12.41 8.28
CA ALA A 136 6.53 -13.14 8.90
C ALA A 136 5.25 -13.10 8.06
N ARG A 137 4.96 -11.96 7.41
CA ARG A 137 3.73 -11.80 6.62
C ARG A 137 3.74 -12.66 5.35
N TYR A 138 4.90 -12.84 4.73
CA TYR A 138 5.05 -13.68 3.55
C TYR A 138 4.99 -15.16 3.89
N VAL A 139 5.67 -15.58 4.97
CA VAL A 139 5.64 -16.97 5.45
C VAL A 139 4.21 -17.36 5.86
N ALA A 140 3.51 -16.50 6.60
CA ALA A 140 2.12 -16.74 6.95
C ALA A 140 1.21 -16.80 5.72
N CYS A 141 1.44 -15.92 4.75
CA CYS A 141 0.66 -15.92 3.51
C CYS A 141 0.91 -17.20 2.68
N GLU A 142 2.17 -17.58 2.46
CA GLU A 142 2.53 -18.83 1.77
C GLU A 142 1.87 -20.06 2.41
N GLN A 143 1.86 -20.11 3.75
CA GLN A 143 1.27 -21.22 4.52
C GLN A 143 -0.26 -21.19 4.59
N ALA A 144 -0.90 -20.11 4.13
CA ALA A 144 -2.35 -20.00 4.11
C ALA A 144 -2.97 -21.05 3.18
N THR A 145 -4.18 -21.50 3.52
CA THR A 145 -4.94 -22.42 2.66
C THR A 145 -5.75 -21.70 1.59
N THR A 146 -5.89 -20.38 1.72
CA THR A 146 -6.68 -19.53 0.83
C THR A 146 -5.89 -19.10 -0.41
N ARG A 147 -6.59 -18.55 -1.40
CA ARG A 147 -5.97 -18.10 -2.66
C ARG A 147 -5.22 -16.78 -2.47
N PHE A 148 -5.77 -15.88 -1.68
CA PHE A 148 -5.22 -14.56 -1.44
C PHE A 148 -4.93 -14.33 0.04
N CYS A 149 -4.10 -13.33 0.30
CA CYS A 149 -3.81 -12.84 1.64
C CYS A 149 -4.05 -11.33 1.70
N PHE A 150 -4.66 -10.87 2.79
CA PHE A 150 -4.71 -9.46 3.15
C PHE A 150 -3.71 -9.20 4.28
N LEU A 151 -2.72 -8.35 4.04
CA LEU A 151 -1.64 -8.04 4.97
C LEU A 151 -1.84 -6.65 5.57
N GLN A 152 -1.65 -6.49 6.87
CA GLN A 152 -1.76 -5.19 7.55
C GLN A 152 -0.86 -5.11 8.78
N ASP A 153 -0.32 -3.93 9.05
CA ASP A 153 0.38 -3.59 10.30
C ASP A 153 -0.61 -3.17 11.41
N ASP A 154 -0.10 -2.96 12.62
CA ASP A 154 -0.89 -2.67 13.81
C ASP A 154 -1.11 -1.17 14.11
N ASP A 155 -0.77 -0.26 13.19
CA ASP A 155 -0.94 1.19 13.37
C ASP A 155 -2.00 1.84 12.48
N TYR A 156 -2.62 1.09 11.57
CA TYR A 156 -3.70 1.59 10.71
C TYR A 156 -4.96 0.75 10.81
N LEU A 157 -6.10 1.35 10.49
CA LEU A 157 -7.39 0.66 10.38
C LEU A 157 -7.88 0.73 8.95
N ILE A 158 -8.09 -0.44 8.33
CA ILE A 158 -8.69 -0.53 6.99
C ILE A 158 -10.15 -0.96 7.11
N MET A 159 -11.02 -0.20 6.46
CA MET A 159 -12.45 -0.40 6.56
C MET A 159 -12.92 -1.62 5.76
N PRO A 160 -13.97 -2.35 6.21
CA PRO A 160 -14.43 -3.58 5.56
C PRO A 160 -14.80 -3.41 4.08
N GLU A 161 -15.44 -2.30 3.73
CA GLU A 161 -15.83 -1.97 2.37
C GLU A 161 -14.62 -1.80 1.43
N ILE A 162 -13.49 -1.33 1.98
CA ILE A 162 -12.23 -1.20 1.25
C ILE A 162 -11.66 -2.58 0.98
N ILE A 163 -11.64 -3.47 1.98
CA ILE A 163 -11.17 -4.86 1.83
C ILE A 163 -12.01 -5.62 0.79
N ARG A 164 -13.34 -5.43 0.79
CA ARG A 164 -14.22 -5.97 -0.26
C ARG A 164 -13.87 -5.44 -1.65
N THR A 165 -13.56 -4.15 -1.75
CA THR A 165 -13.17 -3.53 -3.03
C THR A 165 -11.83 -4.08 -3.52
N LEU A 166 -10.86 -4.27 -2.62
CA LEU A 166 -9.58 -4.94 -2.92
C LEU A 166 -9.79 -6.37 -3.40
N HIS A 167 -10.65 -7.14 -2.73
CA HIS A 167 -10.99 -8.50 -3.10
C HIS A 167 -11.64 -8.58 -4.49
N ALA A 168 -12.63 -7.72 -4.76
CA ALA A 168 -13.25 -7.66 -6.08
C ALA A 168 -12.23 -7.36 -7.18
N ARG A 169 -11.26 -6.46 -6.92
CA ARG A 169 -10.21 -6.13 -7.88
C ARG A 169 -9.22 -7.28 -8.09
N ILE A 170 -8.72 -7.91 -7.03
CA ILE A 170 -7.70 -8.94 -7.19
C ILE A 170 -8.24 -10.18 -7.92
N LEU A 171 -9.55 -10.41 -7.90
CA LEU A 171 -10.17 -11.45 -8.73
C LEU A 171 -10.07 -11.14 -10.24
N GLU A 172 -9.99 -9.87 -10.62
CA GLU A 172 -9.76 -9.43 -12.01
C GLU A 172 -8.27 -9.49 -12.40
N THR A 173 -7.38 -9.29 -11.43
CA THR A 173 -5.91 -9.24 -11.62
C THR A 173 -5.19 -10.20 -10.67
N PRO A 174 -5.42 -11.53 -10.78
CA PRO A 174 -5.03 -12.51 -9.76
C PRO A 174 -3.53 -12.76 -9.63
N ASP A 175 -2.71 -12.18 -10.50
CA ASP A 175 -1.25 -12.28 -10.48
C ASP A 175 -0.59 -10.99 -9.92
N HIS A 176 -1.40 -10.03 -9.47
CA HIS A 176 -0.95 -8.74 -8.99
C HIS A 176 -1.29 -8.50 -7.52
N SER A 177 -0.45 -7.72 -6.86
CA SER A 177 -0.65 -7.21 -5.51
C SER A 177 -1.18 -5.79 -5.60
N ILE A 178 -2.09 -5.44 -4.70
CA ILE A 178 -2.68 -4.10 -4.62
C ILE A 178 -2.33 -3.53 -3.26
N HIS A 179 -1.70 -2.36 -3.25
CA HIS A 179 -1.15 -1.70 -2.07
C HIS A 179 -1.99 -0.47 -1.74
N LEU A 180 -2.67 -0.48 -0.58
CA LEU A 180 -3.24 0.74 -0.03
C LEU A 180 -2.10 1.57 0.56
N LEU A 181 -2.03 2.86 0.23
CA LEU A 181 -1.05 3.77 0.80
C LEU A 181 -1.68 5.13 1.09
N PRO A 182 -1.28 5.81 2.19
CA PRO A 182 -1.65 7.19 2.43
C PRO A 182 -0.97 8.11 1.41
N PRO A 183 -1.50 9.34 1.17
CA PRO A 183 -1.02 10.23 0.12
C PRO A 183 0.49 10.47 0.08
N HIS A 184 1.13 10.61 1.24
CA HIS A 184 2.58 10.84 1.32
C HIS A 184 3.42 9.66 0.85
N GLU A 185 2.92 8.43 1.04
CA GLU A 185 3.60 7.23 0.57
C GLU A 185 3.30 6.97 -0.90
N VAL A 186 2.08 7.25 -1.38
CA VAL A 186 1.79 7.22 -2.82
C VAL A 186 2.71 8.19 -3.58
N LEU A 187 2.90 9.41 -3.06
CA LEU A 187 3.83 10.36 -3.65
C LEU A 187 5.24 9.79 -3.68
N SER A 188 5.75 9.30 -2.54
CA SER A 188 7.10 8.73 -2.46
C SER A 188 7.31 7.57 -3.45
N THR A 189 6.34 6.66 -3.56
CA THR A 189 6.36 5.59 -4.57
C THR A 189 6.41 6.14 -6.00
N GLN A 190 5.63 7.17 -6.32
CA GLN A 190 5.65 7.76 -7.66
C GLN A 190 6.97 8.46 -7.98
N LEU A 191 7.57 9.15 -7.01
CA LEU A 191 8.83 9.87 -7.21
C LEU A 191 10.04 8.93 -7.30
N ARG A 192 9.93 7.72 -6.74
CA ARG A 192 10.91 6.63 -6.81
C ARG A 192 10.80 5.74 -8.05
N THR A 193 9.78 5.92 -8.88
CA THR A 193 9.56 5.09 -10.09
C THR A 193 10.78 5.09 -11.01
N THR A 194 11.49 3.98 -11.09
CA THR A 194 12.76 3.86 -11.79
C THR A 194 12.60 3.07 -13.08
N VAL A 195 13.08 3.66 -14.17
CA VAL A 195 13.18 3.04 -15.50
C VAL A 195 14.62 3.17 -16.00
N THR A 196 15.23 2.05 -16.40
CA THR A 196 16.55 2.03 -17.02
C THR A 196 16.50 1.50 -18.45
N SER A 197 17.53 1.78 -19.24
CA SER A 197 17.72 1.16 -20.56
C SER A 197 17.91 -0.35 -20.50
N ASP A 198 18.28 -0.85 -19.33
CA ASP A 198 18.56 -2.24 -19.03
C ASP A 198 17.29 -2.97 -18.54
N GLY A 199 16.10 -2.51 -18.92
CA GLY A 199 14.83 -3.21 -18.67
C GLY A 199 14.37 -3.23 -17.21
N VAL A 200 14.94 -2.39 -16.34
CA VAL A 200 14.41 -2.19 -15.00
C VAL A 200 13.19 -1.28 -15.09
N HIS A 201 12.07 -1.70 -14.51
CA HIS A 201 10.81 -0.95 -14.47
C HIS A 201 10.14 -1.12 -13.10
N THR A 202 10.65 -0.44 -12.08
CA THR A 202 10.27 -0.76 -10.69
C THR A 202 10.01 0.47 -9.82
N SER A 203 9.38 0.25 -8.67
CA SER A 203 9.31 1.24 -7.60
C SER A 203 9.18 0.58 -6.22
N SER A 204 9.34 1.38 -5.17
CA SER A 204 9.17 0.97 -3.78
C SER A 204 7.79 1.40 -3.27
N ALA A 205 6.98 0.43 -2.84
CA ALA A 205 5.74 0.67 -2.11
C ALA A 205 5.73 -0.12 -0.80
N TRP A 206 5.20 0.48 0.25
CA TRP A 206 5.03 -0.18 1.54
C TRP A 206 3.86 -1.18 1.50
N LEU A 207 3.84 -2.10 2.46
CA LEU A 207 2.77 -3.11 2.58
C LEU A 207 1.92 -2.94 3.84
N GLY A 208 2.36 -2.10 4.78
CA GLY A 208 1.82 -2.03 6.14
C GLY A 208 0.39 -1.48 6.23
N HIS A 209 -0.01 -0.59 5.31
CA HIS A 209 -1.31 0.08 5.33
C HIS A 209 -2.44 -0.74 4.72
N GLY A 210 -2.24 -2.03 4.47
CA GLY A 210 -3.20 -2.88 3.79
C GLY A 210 -2.72 -3.26 2.40
N THR A 211 -2.42 -4.53 2.21
CA THR A 211 -2.05 -5.07 0.90
C THR A 211 -2.81 -6.35 0.67
N ILE A 212 -3.46 -6.50 -0.48
CA ILE A 212 -3.96 -7.80 -0.93
C ILE A 212 -3.01 -8.37 -1.97
N LEU A 213 -2.63 -9.64 -1.83
CA LEU A 213 -1.78 -10.32 -2.82
C LEU A 213 -2.14 -11.80 -2.96
N PRO A 214 -1.71 -12.45 -4.05
CA PRO A 214 -1.87 -13.88 -4.23
C PRO A 214 -0.93 -14.66 -3.31
N ARG A 215 -1.41 -15.78 -2.76
CA ARG A 215 -0.56 -16.70 -1.98
C ARG A 215 0.66 -17.16 -2.80
N THR A 216 0.45 -17.47 -4.08
CA THR A 216 1.53 -17.85 -5.00
C THR A 216 2.57 -16.74 -5.14
N GLY A 217 2.16 -15.47 -5.16
CA GLY A 217 3.09 -14.34 -5.17
C GLY A 217 3.99 -14.27 -3.92
N ALA A 218 3.46 -14.62 -2.74
CA ALA A 218 4.29 -14.74 -1.53
C ALA A 218 5.28 -15.91 -1.61
N ALA A 219 4.81 -17.07 -2.10
CA ALA A 219 5.64 -18.27 -2.27
C ALA A 219 6.78 -18.03 -3.26
N ASP A 220 6.47 -17.46 -4.43
CA ASP A 220 7.44 -17.17 -5.49
C ASP A 220 8.46 -16.13 -5.03
N PHE A 221 8.04 -15.14 -4.24
CA PHE A 221 8.94 -14.17 -3.64
C PHE A 221 9.90 -14.79 -2.63
N LEU A 222 9.40 -15.64 -1.71
CA LEU A 222 10.26 -16.34 -0.75
C LEU A 222 11.25 -17.26 -1.47
N ALA A 223 10.79 -17.98 -2.49
CA ALA A 223 11.65 -18.81 -3.34
C ALA A 223 12.74 -17.98 -4.03
N LEU A 224 12.42 -16.77 -4.50
CA LEU A 224 13.41 -15.84 -5.06
C LEU A 224 14.44 -15.40 -4.02
N LEU A 225 14.03 -15.01 -2.81
CA LEU A 225 14.96 -14.63 -1.75
C LEU A 225 15.90 -15.78 -1.38
N HIS A 226 15.38 -17.02 -1.33
CA HIS A 226 16.19 -18.21 -1.14
C HIS A 226 17.16 -18.46 -2.29
N HIS A 227 16.72 -18.27 -3.53
CA HIS A 227 17.57 -18.39 -4.73
C HIS A 227 18.72 -17.37 -4.72
N LEU A 228 18.44 -16.14 -4.30
CA LEU A 228 19.43 -15.07 -4.12
C LEU A 228 20.37 -15.32 -2.94
N ASN A 229 20.09 -16.32 -2.10
CA ASN A 229 20.84 -16.64 -0.90
C ASN A 229 21.03 -15.39 0.00
N VAL A 230 19.95 -14.61 0.18
CA VAL A 230 19.97 -13.42 1.04
C VAL A 230 20.24 -13.82 2.49
N SER A 231 20.86 -12.91 3.25
CA SER A 231 21.12 -13.14 4.67
C SER A 231 19.83 -13.18 5.50
N GLU A 232 19.88 -13.72 6.71
CA GLU A 232 18.73 -13.74 7.64
C GLU A 232 18.22 -12.32 7.96
N ASP A 233 19.14 -11.35 8.07
CA ASP A 233 18.81 -9.95 8.32
C ASP A 233 18.09 -9.30 7.12
N GLU A 234 18.49 -9.64 5.89
CA GLU A 234 17.78 -9.18 4.69
C GLU A 234 16.41 -9.85 4.56
N MET A 235 16.31 -11.15 4.86
CA MET A 235 15.05 -11.88 4.89
C MET A 235 14.07 -11.22 5.87
N LYS A 236 14.52 -10.83 7.07
CA LYS A 236 13.71 -10.09 8.05
C LYS A 236 13.20 -8.74 7.52
N MET A 237 13.88 -8.15 6.54
CA MET A 237 13.56 -6.86 5.93
C MET A 237 12.84 -6.99 4.58
N ALA A 238 12.23 -8.16 4.33
CA ALA A 238 11.54 -8.56 3.09
C ALA A 238 10.66 -7.50 2.41
N ASP A 239 9.93 -6.67 3.16
CA ASP A 239 9.07 -5.61 2.58
C ASP A 239 9.84 -4.64 1.68
N ASN A 240 11.13 -4.37 1.98
CA ASN A 240 11.97 -3.49 1.17
C ASN A 240 12.35 -4.10 -0.19
N TYR A 241 12.15 -5.41 -0.37
CA TYR A 241 12.55 -6.15 -1.57
C TYR A 241 11.36 -6.49 -2.46
N PHE A 242 10.18 -6.74 -1.87
CA PHE A 242 9.03 -7.33 -2.55
C PHE A 242 8.62 -6.59 -3.83
N THR A 243 8.31 -5.29 -3.74
CA THR A 243 7.84 -4.55 -4.92
C THR A 243 8.96 -4.27 -5.91
N ILE A 244 10.20 -4.17 -5.42
CA ILE A 244 11.36 -3.86 -6.25
C ILE A 244 11.70 -5.05 -7.14
N LEU A 245 11.90 -6.22 -6.53
CA LEU A 245 12.34 -7.44 -7.22
C LEU A 245 11.32 -7.98 -8.24
N ASN A 246 10.05 -7.60 -8.12
CA ASN A 246 9.01 -7.98 -9.08
C ASN A 246 9.21 -7.31 -10.47
N ASN A 247 10.07 -6.28 -10.55
CA ASN A 247 10.38 -5.54 -11.78
C ASN A 247 9.14 -4.97 -12.51
N ARG A 248 8.16 -4.53 -11.74
CA ARG A 248 6.97 -3.87 -12.25
C ARG A 248 6.60 -2.69 -11.39
N PHE A 249 5.83 -1.76 -11.93
CA PHE A 249 5.25 -0.70 -11.09
C PHE A 249 4.16 -1.27 -10.19
N PRO A 250 4.22 -1.03 -8.86
CA PRO A 250 3.21 -1.54 -7.95
C PRO A 250 1.85 -0.87 -8.22
N GLU A 251 0.75 -1.64 -8.19
CA GLU A 251 -0.60 -1.09 -8.18
C GLU A 251 -0.86 -0.49 -6.80
N VAL A 252 -0.90 0.84 -6.73
CA VAL A 252 -1.05 1.61 -5.49
C VAL A 252 -2.35 2.39 -5.50
N TRP A 253 -3.11 2.26 -4.42
CA TRP A 253 -4.39 2.95 -4.21
C TRP A 253 -4.26 3.93 -3.04
N PHE A 254 -4.85 5.11 -3.19
CA PHE A 254 -4.92 6.11 -2.13
C PHE A 254 -5.87 5.67 -1.04
N ASP A 255 -5.36 5.44 0.17
CA ASP A 255 -6.16 5.18 1.35
C ASP A 255 -6.35 6.46 2.20
N GLN A 256 -7.34 6.42 3.09
CA GLN A 256 -7.60 7.49 4.06
C GLN A 256 -6.51 7.59 5.14
N GLY A 257 -5.79 6.50 5.41
CA GLY A 257 -4.71 6.45 6.39
C GLY A 257 -5.23 6.64 7.81
N ILE A 258 -6.25 5.87 8.21
CA ILE A 258 -6.85 5.95 9.54
C ILE A 258 -5.86 5.38 10.57
N GLU A 259 -5.06 6.26 11.16
CA GLU A 259 -4.06 5.92 12.17
C GLU A 259 -4.72 5.54 13.52
N LEU A 260 -4.29 4.43 14.11
CA LEU A 260 -4.68 3.99 15.45
C LEU A 260 -3.74 4.52 16.55
N GLY A 261 -2.57 5.06 16.16
CA GLY A 261 -1.56 5.56 17.11
C GLY A 261 -0.94 4.45 17.96
N GLY A 262 -0.47 4.79 19.17
CA GLY A 262 -0.08 3.77 20.16
C GLY A 262 1.40 3.34 20.18
N GLY A 263 2.31 4.04 19.50
CA GLY A 263 3.76 3.79 19.61
C GLY A 263 4.56 4.28 18.40
N GLN A 264 5.89 4.24 18.49
CA GLN A 264 6.77 4.55 17.36
C GLN A 264 6.89 3.32 16.44
N PRO A 265 6.60 3.45 15.13
CA PRO A 265 6.78 2.34 14.19
C PRO A 265 8.26 1.91 14.12
N PHE A 266 8.51 0.63 13.85
CA PHE A 266 9.86 0.09 13.68
C PHE A 266 10.68 0.78 12.57
N THR A 267 10.00 1.30 11.55
CA THR A 267 10.58 1.94 10.36
C THR A 267 10.86 3.43 10.53
N VAL A 268 10.33 4.07 11.57
CA VAL A 268 10.39 5.52 11.73
C VAL A 268 11.60 5.93 12.57
N GLY A 269 12.24 7.03 12.16
CA GLY A 269 13.44 7.58 12.78
C GLY A 269 14.65 7.50 11.87
N VAL A 270 15.75 8.16 12.26
CA VAL A 270 16.99 8.20 11.46
C VAL A 270 17.50 6.79 11.17
N GLU A 271 17.59 5.94 12.19
CA GLU A 271 18.04 4.56 12.07
C GLU A 271 17.11 3.72 11.17
N GLY A 272 15.80 3.83 11.35
CA GLY A 272 14.82 3.09 10.53
C GLY A 272 14.87 3.50 9.06
N ASN A 273 14.98 4.80 8.79
CA ASN A 273 15.12 5.35 7.44
C ASN A 273 16.42 4.89 6.77
N GLU A 274 17.55 4.95 7.49
CA GLU A 274 18.84 4.50 6.97
C GLU A 274 18.85 3.00 6.69
N ARG A 275 18.31 2.18 7.60
CA ARG A 275 18.18 0.74 7.42
C ARG A 275 17.33 0.41 6.18
N ASN A 276 16.13 1.00 6.08
CA ASN A 276 15.26 0.75 4.93
C ASN A 276 15.90 1.21 3.62
N LYS A 277 16.60 2.36 3.62
CA LYS A 277 17.35 2.85 2.47
C LYS A 277 18.39 1.84 2.00
N ILE A 278 19.16 1.25 2.92
CA ILE A 278 20.16 0.22 2.59
C ILE A 278 19.51 -0.98 1.90
N HIS A 279 18.41 -1.51 2.46
CA HIS A 279 17.73 -2.67 1.90
C HIS A 279 17.06 -2.38 0.55
N ILE A 280 16.46 -1.21 0.36
CA ILE A 280 15.88 -0.77 -0.92
C ILE A 280 16.96 -0.71 -2.00
N VAL A 281 18.13 -0.11 -1.70
CA VAL A 281 19.25 -0.06 -2.65
C VAL A 281 19.79 -1.47 -2.94
N ASN A 282 19.89 -2.34 -1.94
CA ASN A 282 20.30 -3.73 -2.17
C ASN A 282 19.31 -4.49 -3.06
N ALA A 283 18.00 -4.31 -2.87
CA ALA A 283 16.97 -4.88 -3.73
C ALA A 283 17.14 -4.43 -5.19
N CYS A 284 17.43 -3.14 -5.41
CA CYS A 284 17.75 -2.60 -6.74
C CYS A 284 18.96 -3.30 -7.37
N ARG A 285 20.06 -3.51 -6.62
CA ARG A 285 21.25 -4.21 -7.12
C ARG A 285 21.00 -5.67 -7.45
N TYR A 286 20.22 -6.37 -6.62
CA TYR A 286 19.81 -7.74 -6.90
C TYR A 286 19.03 -7.82 -8.20
N LEU A 287 18.05 -6.92 -8.39
CA LEU A 287 17.27 -6.85 -9.61
C LEU A 287 18.14 -6.61 -10.84
N ASP A 288 19.05 -5.63 -10.79
CA ASP A 288 19.95 -5.33 -11.92
C ASP A 288 20.87 -6.51 -12.28
N THR A 289 21.37 -7.22 -11.26
CA THR A 289 22.17 -8.44 -11.44
C THR A 289 21.36 -9.56 -12.11
N LEU A 290 20.12 -9.76 -11.65
CA LEU A 290 19.20 -10.77 -12.18
C LEU A 290 18.86 -10.49 -13.66
N LEU A 291 18.49 -9.25 -13.99
CA LEU A 291 18.18 -8.85 -15.36
C LEU A 291 19.41 -8.93 -16.28
N SER A 292 20.58 -8.57 -15.77
CA SER A 292 21.84 -8.73 -16.52
C SER A 292 22.15 -10.20 -16.80
N ALA A 293 21.92 -11.09 -15.83
CA ALA A 293 22.09 -12.53 -16.03
C ALA A 293 21.08 -13.09 -17.04
N PHE A 294 19.81 -12.67 -17.00
CA PHE A 294 18.80 -13.07 -17.98
C PHE A 294 19.13 -12.64 -19.40
N ARG A 295 19.78 -11.49 -19.58
CA ARG A 295 20.25 -11.03 -20.90
C ARG A 295 21.49 -11.77 -21.40
N ALA A 296 22.46 -12.02 -20.50
CA ALA A 296 23.72 -12.67 -20.85
C ALA A 296 23.52 -14.16 -21.17
N SER A 297 22.55 -14.78 -20.52
CA SER A 297 22.17 -16.16 -20.77
C SER A 297 21.15 -16.15 -21.90
N ASP A 298 21.44 -16.73 -23.06
CA ASP A 298 20.44 -17.09 -24.11
C ASP A 298 19.48 -18.22 -23.62
N ILE A 299 19.32 -18.28 -22.30
CA ILE A 299 18.74 -19.31 -21.45
C ILE A 299 17.55 -18.72 -20.70
N SER A 300 16.79 -17.83 -21.36
CA SER A 300 15.45 -17.40 -20.94
C SER A 300 14.56 -18.60 -20.52
N HIS A 301 14.88 -19.81 -20.99
CA HIS A 301 14.08 -21.00 -20.74
C HIS A 301 14.50 -21.90 -19.56
N THR A 302 15.72 -21.84 -18.99
CA THR A 302 16.09 -22.81 -17.91
C THR A 302 16.05 -22.26 -16.48
N LEU A 303 16.18 -20.95 -16.28
CA LEU A 303 16.02 -20.33 -14.96
C LEU A 303 14.70 -19.55 -14.91
N ARG A 304 13.59 -20.25 -14.65
CA ARG A 304 12.29 -19.58 -14.45
C ARG A 304 12.22 -19.06 -13.02
N LEU A 305 12.37 -17.75 -12.84
CA LEU A 305 12.07 -17.06 -11.59
C LEU A 305 10.69 -16.39 -11.74
N PRO A 306 9.59 -17.07 -11.38
CA PRO A 306 8.22 -16.63 -11.70
C PRO A 306 7.83 -15.30 -11.04
N PHE A 307 8.55 -14.90 -9.99
CA PHE A 307 8.31 -13.63 -9.31
C PHE A 307 8.80 -12.41 -10.10
N ILE A 308 9.75 -12.55 -11.02
CA ILE A 308 10.36 -11.41 -11.72
C ILE A 308 9.72 -11.24 -13.10
N GLU A 309 9.21 -10.05 -13.39
CA GLU A 309 8.72 -9.70 -14.71
C GLU A 309 9.88 -9.23 -15.62
N VAL A 310 10.34 -10.11 -16.52
CA VAL A 310 11.49 -9.81 -17.40
C VAL A 310 11.06 -9.06 -18.67
N ASP A 311 9.86 -9.33 -19.18
CA ASP A 311 9.31 -8.75 -20.42
C ASP A 311 8.21 -7.72 -20.12
N ALA A 312 8.37 -6.94 -19.04
CA ALA A 312 7.40 -5.91 -18.68
C ALA A 312 7.30 -4.91 -19.85
N ALA A 313 6.18 -4.92 -20.56
CA ALA A 313 5.88 -3.87 -21.53
C ALA A 313 5.89 -2.54 -20.77
N THR A 314 6.68 -1.56 -21.24
CA THR A 314 6.64 -0.20 -20.71
C THR A 314 5.17 0.20 -20.63
N PRO A 315 4.61 0.47 -19.43
CA PRO A 315 3.18 0.66 -19.34
C PRO A 315 2.79 1.83 -20.24
N ALA A 316 1.75 1.61 -21.04
CA ALA A 316 1.19 2.65 -21.88
C ALA A 316 0.95 3.91 -21.03
N ASP A 317 1.25 5.08 -21.60
CA ASP A 317 1.35 6.44 -21.01
C ASP A 317 0.19 6.92 -20.09
N ARG A 318 -0.79 6.08 -19.75
CA ARG A 318 -1.93 6.41 -18.90
C ARG A 318 -1.79 5.81 -17.50
N GLN A 319 -1.20 6.60 -16.62
CA GLN A 319 -1.28 6.34 -15.19
C GLN A 319 -2.73 6.51 -14.71
N ILE A 320 -3.31 5.43 -14.19
CA ILE A 320 -4.63 5.45 -13.54
C ILE A 320 -4.38 5.55 -12.05
N PHE A 321 -4.99 6.54 -11.40
CA PHE A 321 -4.98 6.68 -9.95
C PHE A 321 -6.27 6.13 -9.38
N GLN A 322 -6.15 5.42 -8.27
CA GLN A 322 -7.23 4.66 -7.65
C GLN A 322 -7.44 5.08 -6.20
N ALA A 323 -8.69 5.19 -5.77
CA ALA A 323 -9.04 5.42 -4.38
C ALA A 323 -10.33 4.67 -4.02
N PRO A 324 -10.31 3.72 -3.07
CA PRO A 324 -11.53 3.09 -2.60
C PRO A 324 -12.40 4.08 -1.81
N CYS A 325 -13.71 3.92 -1.92
CA CYS A 325 -14.65 4.80 -1.25
C CYS A 325 -14.76 4.50 0.25
N LEU A 326 -14.90 5.55 1.06
CA LEU A 326 -15.26 5.44 2.46
C LEU A 326 -16.78 5.29 2.58
N GLY A 327 -17.26 4.30 3.34
CA GLY A 327 -18.68 4.08 3.58
C GLY A 327 -19.43 3.29 2.49
N GLY A 328 -18.73 2.74 1.49
CA GLY A 328 -19.30 1.81 0.53
C GLY A 328 -18.26 1.15 -0.36
N SER A 329 -18.53 -0.05 -0.89
CA SER A 329 -17.56 -0.75 -1.75
C SER A 329 -17.61 -0.17 -3.17
N CYS A 330 -16.83 0.88 -3.41
CA CYS A 330 -16.56 1.40 -4.73
C CYS A 330 -15.10 1.79 -4.90
N LEU A 331 -14.66 1.91 -6.15
CA LEU A 331 -13.33 2.33 -6.53
C LEU A 331 -13.44 3.54 -7.45
N LEU A 332 -12.92 4.68 -7.00
CA LEU A 332 -12.66 5.81 -7.89
C LEU A 332 -11.45 5.47 -8.75
N GLN A 333 -11.57 5.68 -10.05
CA GLN A 333 -10.46 5.66 -11.00
C GLN A 333 -10.40 7.00 -11.72
N THR A 334 -9.21 7.60 -11.78
CA THR A 334 -8.98 8.86 -12.49
C THR A 334 -7.69 8.81 -13.28
N ASN A 335 -7.69 9.41 -14.46
CA ASN A 335 -6.51 9.62 -15.30
C ASN A 335 -6.03 11.07 -15.24
N ILE A 336 -6.55 11.88 -14.31
CA ILE A 336 -6.10 13.25 -14.08
C ILE A 336 -4.65 13.18 -13.57
N PRO A 337 -3.67 13.78 -14.28
CA PRO A 337 -2.28 13.77 -13.83
C PRO A 337 -2.14 14.41 -12.45
N LEU A 338 -1.60 13.65 -11.49
CA LEU A 338 -1.31 14.14 -10.14
C LEU A 338 0.10 14.74 -10.02
N LEU A 339 0.96 14.44 -11.00
CA LEU A 339 2.33 14.90 -11.06
C LEU A 339 2.63 15.50 -12.44
N PRO A 340 3.56 16.46 -12.54
CA PRO A 340 3.92 17.06 -13.81
C PRO A 340 4.63 16.05 -14.71
N SER A 341 4.37 16.10 -16.02
CA SER A 341 5.00 15.22 -17.01
C SER A 341 6.50 15.44 -17.17
N TYR A 342 7.06 16.55 -16.66
CA TYR A 342 8.50 16.80 -16.67
C TYR A 342 9.25 15.98 -15.62
N LEU A 343 8.56 15.40 -14.63
CA LEU A 343 9.21 14.51 -13.67
C LEU A 343 9.65 13.25 -14.39
N LYS A 344 10.95 12.97 -14.32
CA LYS A 344 11.55 11.85 -15.03
C LYS A 344 11.46 10.60 -14.17
N ALA A 345 10.98 9.52 -14.77
CA ALA A 345 11.15 8.16 -14.27
C ALA A 345 12.48 7.53 -14.73
N GLY A 346 13.22 8.20 -15.63
CA GLY A 346 14.47 7.69 -16.19
C GLY A 346 15.66 7.89 -15.28
N SER A 347 16.34 6.80 -14.94
CA SER A 347 17.63 6.80 -14.24
C SER A 347 18.71 6.08 -15.06
N HIS A 348 19.96 6.47 -14.88
CA HIS A 348 21.11 5.76 -15.44
C HIS A 348 21.49 4.52 -14.64
N SER A 349 21.05 4.43 -13.38
CA SER A 349 21.36 3.34 -12.47
C SER A 349 20.19 3.06 -11.52
N VAL A 350 20.01 1.79 -11.17
CA VAL A 350 19.04 1.36 -10.17
C VAL A 350 19.37 1.86 -8.76
N ASP A 351 20.65 2.15 -8.49
CA ASP A 351 21.12 2.66 -7.19
C ASP A 351 20.65 4.12 -6.93
N ASP A 352 20.20 4.80 -7.98
CA ASP A 352 19.81 6.21 -7.91
C ASP A 352 18.36 6.41 -7.44
N ILE A 353 17.63 5.38 -7.03
CA ILE A 353 16.19 5.48 -6.67
C ILE A 353 15.88 6.63 -5.69
N PHE A 354 16.72 6.81 -4.66
CA PHE A 354 16.58 7.92 -3.70
C PHE A 354 17.14 9.25 -4.22
N ILE A 355 18.15 9.21 -5.08
CA ILE A 355 18.67 10.42 -5.73
C ILE A 355 17.60 10.98 -6.67
N GLN A 356 16.89 10.10 -7.37
CA GLN A 356 15.77 10.43 -8.22
C GLN A 356 14.60 11.01 -7.40
N GLU A 357 14.20 10.35 -6.31
CA GLU A 357 13.18 10.89 -5.40
C GLU A 357 13.55 12.31 -4.96
N LEU A 358 14.79 12.53 -4.48
CA LEU A 358 15.24 13.84 -4.03
C LEU A 358 15.21 14.89 -5.14
N ARG A 359 15.71 14.55 -6.34
CA ARG A 359 15.67 15.44 -7.51
C ARG A 359 14.24 15.78 -7.92
N ASN A 360 13.34 14.80 -7.89
CA ASN A 360 11.95 14.97 -8.26
C ASN A 360 11.20 15.81 -7.23
N ILE A 361 11.42 15.60 -5.92
CA ILE A 361 10.88 16.46 -4.85
C ILE A 361 11.35 17.91 -5.03
N GLN A 362 12.64 18.12 -5.27
CA GLN A 362 13.20 19.46 -5.49
C GLN A 362 12.60 20.14 -6.73
N SER A 363 12.39 19.39 -7.80
CA SER A 363 11.80 19.89 -9.05
C SER A 363 10.29 20.14 -8.96
N LEU A 364 9.60 19.40 -8.08
CA LEU A 364 8.18 19.58 -7.82
C LEU A 364 7.93 20.86 -7.01
N GLY A 365 8.81 21.15 -6.04
CA GLY A 365 8.69 22.29 -5.14
C GLY A 365 7.67 22.06 -4.01
N GLN A 366 7.86 22.79 -2.90
CA GLN A 366 7.07 22.56 -1.67
C GLN A 366 5.57 22.81 -1.87
N ASP A 367 5.19 23.85 -2.63
CA ASP A 367 3.78 24.19 -2.85
C ASP A 367 3.01 23.06 -3.54
N ALA A 368 3.63 22.38 -4.50
CA ALA A 368 3.02 21.26 -5.21
C ALA A 368 2.97 20.00 -4.34
N VAL A 369 3.99 19.76 -3.50
CA VAL A 369 3.96 18.70 -2.49
C VAL A 369 2.82 18.94 -1.49
N ASP A 370 2.70 20.16 -0.98
CA ASP A 370 1.65 20.54 -0.02
C ASP A 370 0.25 20.41 -0.66
N HIS A 371 0.10 20.81 -1.92
CA HIS A 371 -1.15 20.62 -2.67
C HIS A 371 -1.48 19.13 -2.82
N TYR A 372 -0.52 18.30 -3.21
CA TYR A 372 -0.70 16.85 -3.35
C TYR A 372 -1.17 16.21 -2.04
N MET A 373 -0.55 16.59 -0.92
CA MET A 373 -0.93 16.07 0.40
C MET A 373 -2.30 16.56 0.85
N ARG A 374 -2.65 17.79 0.48
CA ARG A 374 -3.88 18.41 0.94
C ARG A 374 -5.11 18.01 0.15
N PHE A 375 -4.95 17.67 -1.13
CA PHE A 375 -6.04 17.39 -2.06
C PHE A 375 -5.87 16.06 -2.85
N PRO A 376 -5.53 14.91 -2.21
CA PRO A 376 -5.38 13.62 -2.88
C PRO A 376 -6.72 13.04 -3.38
N PRO A 377 -6.68 12.07 -4.32
CA PRO A 377 -7.88 11.38 -4.81
C PRO A 377 -8.72 10.70 -3.71
N SER A 378 -8.12 10.25 -2.61
CA SER A 378 -8.87 9.67 -1.49
C SER A 378 -9.90 10.65 -0.90
N GLN A 379 -9.68 11.95 -0.99
CA GLN A 379 -10.66 12.94 -0.52
C GLN A 379 -11.82 13.19 -1.49
N ALA A 380 -11.79 12.64 -2.70
CA ALA A 380 -12.97 12.65 -3.57
C ALA A 380 -14.06 11.68 -3.08
N VAL A 381 -13.69 10.74 -2.21
CA VAL A 381 -14.53 9.60 -1.80
C VAL A 381 -14.54 9.39 -0.28
N ASP A 382 -14.20 10.43 0.48
CA ASP A 382 -14.22 10.43 1.96
C ASP A 382 -15.56 10.91 2.55
N GLY A 383 -16.51 11.28 1.70
CA GLY A 383 -17.83 11.80 2.11
C GLY A 383 -17.81 13.26 2.59
N ARG A 384 -16.70 13.99 2.43
CA ARG A 384 -16.51 15.35 2.95
C ARG A 384 -16.26 16.37 1.83
N PRO A 385 -17.26 17.20 1.49
CA PRO A 385 -17.12 18.19 0.41
C PRO A 385 -16.01 19.23 0.64
N ASP A 386 -15.70 19.53 1.90
CA ASP A 386 -14.69 20.54 2.27
C ASP A 386 -13.25 20.09 2.02
N THR A 387 -13.03 18.77 1.93
CA THR A 387 -11.73 18.16 1.65
C THR A 387 -11.59 17.71 0.20
N ALA A 388 -12.62 17.82 -0.65
CA ALA A 388 -12.63 17.26 -2.00
C ALA A 388 -11.30 17.38 -2.79
N PHE A 389 -10.96 16.31 -3.52
CA PHE A 389 -9.83 16.25 -4.46
C PHE A 389 -9.76 17.50 -5.37
N ARG A 390 -8.54 17.99 -5.63
CA ARG A 390 -8.28 19.12 -6.52
C ARG A 390 -7.08 18.81 -7.40
N SER A 391 -7.23 18.95 -8.71
CA SER A 391 -6.11 18.77 -9.63
C SER A 391 -5.00 19.80 -9.33
N PRO A 392 -3.72 19.39 -9.35
CA PRO A 392 -2.60 20.31 -9.12
C PRO A 392 -2.42 21.29 -10.28
N PHE A 393 -2.81 20.88 -11.49
CA PHE A 393 -2.80 21.74 -12.66
C PHE A 393 -4.16 22.40 -12.80
N ARG A 394 -4.21 23.74 -12.65
CA ARG A 394 -5.30 24.51 -13.24
C ARG A 394 -5.21 24.27 -14.74
N THR A 395 -6.24 23.68 -15.35
CA THR A 395 -6.37 23.77 -16.79
C THR A 395 -6.38 25.24 -17.14
N LEU A 396 -5.30 25.71 -17.76
CA LEU A 396 -5.15 27.07 -18.29
C LEU A 396 -6.09 27.25 -19.47
N THR A 397 -7.38 27.25 -19.22
CA THR A 397 -8.40 27.79 -20.11
C THR A 397 -9.51 28.37 -19.22
N ASP A 398 -9.41 29.67 -18.95
CA ASP A 398 -10.39 30.47 -18.20
C ASP A 398 -11.81 30.51 -18.82
N ASN A 399 -12.11 29.67 -19.82
CA ASN A 399 -13.37 29.71 -20.54
C ASN A 399 -14.31 28.51 -20.34
N GLU A 400 -13.94 27.41 -19.66
CA GLU A 400 -14.82 26.22 -19.67
C GLU A 400 -15.09 25.45 -18.37
N LEU A 401 -14.56 25.83 -17.20
CA LEU A 401 -14.88 25.11 -15.95
C LEU A 401 -15.30 26.04 -14.82
N LYS A 402 -16.55 26.51 -14.89
CA LYS A 402 -17.33 26.73 -13.66
C LYS A 402 -17.76 25.36 -13.14
N CYS A 403 -16.96 24.76 -12.26
CA CYS A 403 -17.52 23.80 -11.32
C CYS A 403 -18.45 24.62 -10.41
N GLY A 404 -19.75 24.49 -10.64
CA GLY A 404 -20.79 25.21 -9.89
C GLY A 404 -20.80 24.83 -8.42
N ASP A 405 -21.16 25.81 -7.61
CA ASP A 405 -21.35 25.72 -6.15
C ASP A 405 -22.28 24.58 -5.70
#